data_AF-A0A7V5YPC1-F1
#
_entry.id   AF-A0A7V5YPC1-F1
#
_cell.length_a   1.000
_cell.length_b   1.000
_cell.length_c   1.000
_cell.angle_alpha   90.00
_cell.angle_beta   90.00
_cell.angle_gamma   90.00
#
_symmetry.space_group_name_H-M   'P 1'
#
loop_
_entity.id
_entity.type
_entity.pdbx_description
1 polymer ?
#
loop_
_entity_poly.entity_id
_entity_poly.type
_entity_poly.pdbx_seq_one_letter_code
_entity_poly.pdbx_strand_id
1 'polypeptide(L)' 'MRKLRLGDDVDDHCVKCKRITNHVIVSLVDERPAKVRCRSCYHEHDYLQGVAPPPRRRMQSPKDA' A
#
# COMPACT_ATOMS: atom_id res chain seq x y z
N MET A 1 -17.87 11.03 -12.46
CA MET A 1 -17.25 10.05 -11.55
C MET A 1 -17.54 10.47 -10.11
N ARG A 2 -17.89 9.54 -9.21
CA ARG A 2 -18.14 9.84 -7.79
C ARG A 2 -16.81 10.13 -7.08
N LYS A 3 -16.81 11.05 -6.12
CA LYS A 3 -15.67 11.28 -5.21
C LYS A 3 -15.39 10.03 -4.37
N LEU A 4 -14.11 9.73 -4.17
CA LEU A 4 -13.67 8.63 -3.29
C LEU A 4 -14.04 8.94 -1.84
N ARG A 5 -14.43 7.91 -1.08
CA ARG A 5 -14.70 8.00 0.37
C ARG A 5 -13.96 6.90 1.11
N LEU A 6 -13.88 7.05 2.43
CA LEU A 6 -13.43 5.98 3.31
C LEU A 6 -14.31 4.74 3.14
N GLY A 7 -13.68 3.58 3.11
CA GLY A 7 -14.34 2.29 2.89
C GLY A 7 -14.65 1.96 1.43
N ASP A 8 -14.40 2.85 0.47
CA ASP A 8 -14.42 2.47 -0.93
C ASP A 8 -13.30 1.47 -1.24
N ASP A 9 -13.60 0.54 -2.13
CA ASP A 9 -12.65 -0.44 -2.63
C ASP A 9 -11.74 0.16 -3.70
N VAL A 10 -10.45 -0.19 -3.65
CA VAL A 10 -9.42 0.19 -4.62
C VAL A 10 -8.42 -0.96 -4.78
N ASP A 11 -7.96 -1.19 -6.01
CA ASP A 11 -6.86 -2.12 -6.24
C ASP A 11 -5.52 -1.44 -5.99
N ASP A 12 -4.64 -2.12 -5.26
CA ASP A 12 -3.30 -1.64 -4.97
C ASP A 12 -2.31 -2.81 -4.80
N HIS A 13 -1.01 -2.52 -4.83
CA HIS A 13 0.03 -3.50 -4.53
C HIS A 13 0.14 -3.73 -3.02
N CYS A 14 -0.32 -4.89 -2.55
CA CYS A 14 -0.17 -5.23 -1.15
C CYS A 14 1.28 -5.64 -0.84
N VAL A 15 1.99 -4.86 -0.01
CA VAL A 15 3.38 -5.16 0.38
C VAL A 15 3.54 -6.43 1.21
N LYS A 16 2.47 -6.89 1.86
CA LYS A 16 2.42 -8.12 2.65
C LYS A 16 2.13 -9.34 1.77
N CYS A 17 1.14 -9.25 0.87
CA CYS A 17 0.78 -10.33 -0.06
C CYS A 17 1.67 -10.39 -1.30
N LYS A 18 2.45 -9.34 -1.58
CA LYS A 18 3.36 -9.17 -2.72
C LYS A 18 2.68 -9.27 -4.09
N ARG A 19 1.45 -8.79 -4.21
CA ARG A 19 0.66 -8.79 -5.45
C ARG A 19 -0.41 -7.69 -5.44
N ILE A 20 -0.98 -7.39 -6.60
CA ILE A 20 -2.19 -6.56 -6.67
C ILE A 20 -3.34 -7.29 -6.00
N THR A 21 -4.00 -6.62 -5.05
CA THR A 21 -5.21 -7.13 -4.39
C THR A 21 -6.20 -6.00 -4.20
N ASN A 22 -7.44 -6.39 -3.88
CA ASN A 22 -8.45 -5.46 -3.42
C ASN A 22 -8.13 -4.94 -2.00
N HIS A 23 -8.18 -3.62 -1.84
CA HIS A 23 -7.99 -2.90 -0.58
C HIS A 23 -9.18 -1.97 -0.32
N VAL A 24 -9.40 -1.59 0.94
CA VAL A 24 -10.30 -0.49 1.30
C VAL A 24 -9.51 0.77 1.63
N ILE A 25 -10.02 1.92 1.21
CA ILE A 25 -9.45 3.22 1.57
C ILE A 25 -9.70 3.48 3.07
N VAL A 26 -8.62 3.66 3.84
CA VAL A 26 -8.70 3.94 5.29
C VAL A 26 -8.27 5.36 5.64
N SER A 27 -7.65 6.11 4.71
CA SER A 27 -7.43 7.54 4.85
C SER A 27 -7.38 8.25 3.49
N LEU A 28 -7.75 9.54 3.50
CA LEU A 28 -7.72 10.43 2.34
C LEU A 28 -6.90 11.68 2.67
N VAL A 29 -6.13 12.18 1.71
CA VAL A 29 -5.47 13.50 1.72
C VAL A 29 -5.75 14.15 0.37
N ASP A 30 -6.24 15.40 0.37
CA ASP A 30 -6.61 16.14 -0.84
C ASP A 30 -7.50 15.33 -1.81
N GLU A 31 -8.51 14.64 -1.25
CA GLU A 31 -9.44 13.75 -1.97
C GLU A 31 -8.79 12.54 -2.67
N ARG A 32 -7.54 12.21 -2.34
CA ARG A 32 -6.80 11.04 -2.85
C ARG A 32 -6.55 10.02 -1.75
N PRO A 33 -6.51 8.71 -2.06
CA PRO A 33 -6.14 7.69 -1.09
C PRO A 33 -4.73 7.94 -0.57
N ALA A 34 -4.58 8.03 0.75
CA ALA A 34 -3.28 8.14 1.40
C ALA A 34 -2.85 6.78 1.98
N LYS A 35 -3.77 6.07 2.65
CA LYS A 35 -3.55 4.72 3.17
C LYS A 35 -4.69 3.79 2.80
N VAL A 36 -4.35 2.52 2.63
CA VAL A 36 -5.27 1.45 2.25
C VAL A 36 -5.05 0.22 3.14
N ARG A 37 -6.11 -0.58 3.32
CA ARG A 37 -6.06 -1.87 4.05
C ARG A 37 -6.41 -3.02 3.13
N CYS A 38 -5.52 -4.01 3.03
CA CYS A 38 -5.75 -5.19 2.20
C CYS A 38 -6.94 -5.99 2.72
N ARG A 39 -7.87 -6.36 1.85
CA ARG A 39 -9.06 -7.14 2.22
C ARG A 39 -8.77 -8.62 2.45
N SER A 40 -7.61 -9.10 2.02
CA SER A 40 -7.18 -10.49 2.22
C SER A 40 -6.33 -10.68 3.48
N CYS A 41 -5.32 -9.82 3.70
CA CYS A 41 -4.38 -9.99 4.82
C CYS A 41 -4.53 -8.94 5.93
N TYR A 42 -5.46 -7.99 5.78
CA TYR A 42 -5.76 -6.93 6.75
C TYR A 42 -4.60 -5.99 7.08
N HIS A 43 -3.48 -6.08 6.35
CA HIS A 43 -2.34 -5.17 6.51
C HIS A 43 -2.66 -3.79 5.94
N GLU A 44 -2.31 -2.74 6.68
CA GLU A 44 -2.39 -1.35 6.23
C GLU A 44 -1.05 -0.86 5.70
N HIS A 45 -1.07 -0.09 4.62
CA HIS A 45 0.10 0.61 4.10
C HIS A 45 -0.31 1.85 3.32
N ASP A 46 0.68 2.65 2.93
CA ASP A 46 0.45 3.80 2.05
C ASP A 46 -0.01 3.33 0.68
N TYR A 47 -0.87 4.11 0.04
CA TYR A 47 -1.38 3.78 -1.29
C TYR A 47 -0.23 3.85 -2.32
N LEU A 48 0.07 2.73 -2.97
CA LEU A 48 1.20 2.61 -3.89
C LEU A 48 0.82 2.79 -5.36
N GLN A 49 -0.46 3.07 -5.65
CA GLN A 49 -0.97 3.24 -7.00
C GLN A 49 -0.69 2.01 -7.89
N GLY A 50 -0.69 0.81 -7.29
CA GLY A 50 -0.39 -0.45 -7.97
C GLY A 50 1.10 -0.68 -8.25
N VAL A 51 1.99 0.22 -7.85
CA VAL A 51 3.43 0.09 -8.09
C VAL A 51 4.06 -0.71 -6.95
N ALA A 52 4.67 -1.86 -7.30
CA ALA A 52 5.43 -2.63 -6.33
C ALA A 52 6.63 -1.80 -5.82
N PRO A 53 6.86 -1.72 -4.50
CA PRO A 53 8.02 -1.01 -3.99
C PRO A 53 9.30 -1.73 -4.44
N PRO A 54 10.41 -0.99 -4.66
CA PRO A 54 11.66 -1.60 -5.06
C PRO A 54 12.09 -2.65 -4.04
N PRO A 55 12.77 -3.73 -4.48
CA PRO A 55 13.31 -4.71 -3.54
C PRO A 55 14.23 -3.97 -2.57
N ARG A 56 13.98 -4.18 -1.26
CA ARG A 56 14.82 -3.57 -0.21
C ARG A 56 16.27 -3.94 -0.50
N ARG A 57 17.10 -2.95 -0.88
CA ARG A 57 18.55 -3.16 -0.91
C ARG A 57 18.94 -3.52 0.51
N ARG A 58 19.48 -4.72 0.67
CA ARG A 58 19.99 -5.18 1.95
C ARG A 58 21.14 -4.24 2.29
N MET A 59 20.93 -3.34 3.26
CA MET A 59 21.99 -2.48 3.76
C MET A 59 23.04 -3.43 4.33
N GLN A 60 24.16 -3.56 3.63
CA GLN A 60 25.28 -4.36 4.10
C GLN A 60 25.81 -3.63 5.33
N SER A 61 25.56 -4.20 6.50
CA SER A 61 26.23 -3.77 7.73
C SER A 61 27.74 -3.78 7.44
N PRO A 62 28.50 -2.73 7.80
CA PRO A 62 29.95 -2.78 7.69
C PRO A 62 30.42 -4.00 8.46
N LYS A 63 31.01 -4.97 7.75
CA LYS A 63 31.79 -6.01 8.40
C LYS A 63 33.16 -5.39 8.68
N ASP A 64 33.56 -5.51 9.94
CA ASP A 64 34.91 -5.29 10.46
C ASP A 64 35.33 -3.82 10.67
N ALA A 65 35.25 -3.38 11.93
CA ALA A 65 35.98 -2.26 12.52
C ALA A 65 36.70 -2.75 13.78
#